data_AF-A0A359LQ32-F1
#
_entry.id   AF-A0A359LQ32-F1
#
_cell.length_a   1.000
_cell.length_b   1.000
_cell.length_c   1.000
_cell.angle_alpha   90.00
_cell.angle_beta   90.00
_cell.angle_gamma   90.00
#
_symmetry.space_group_name_H-M   'P 1'
#
loop_
_entity.id
_entity.type
_entity.pdbx_description
1 polymer ?
#
loop_
_entity_poly.entity_id
_entity_poly.type
_entity_poly.pdbx_seq_one_letter_code
_entity_poly.pdbx_strand_id
1 'polypeptide(L)'
;MRLLPVLLALAAPLAAQFVPLFDGKTLNGWDGDPQLWSVRDGMIVGSTENVKLKGNSFLIYSKRPYADFVLRAEVKLRNHNSGIQFRSEALPDWVVKGYQADMAEGNWWGSIYDERGTRGVMVNGWKGKAETVVKPGDWNRVEITAKGDLIQVRVNDLLTAELKDSVKLEGIIALQLHSGPPMEVAFRKIEIRELK
;
A
#
# COMPACT_ATOMS: atom_id res chain seq x y z
N MET A 1 0.88 48.73 40.04
CA MET A 1 1.29 47.37 39.62
C MET A 1 0.53 47.05 38.33
N ARG A 2 1.21 47.06 37.17
CA ARG A 2 0.59 46.67 35.88
C ARG A 2 0.78 45.17 35.69
N LEU A 3 -0.31 44.41 35.70
CA LEU A 3 -0.32 42.99 35.34
C LEU A 3 -0.10 42.87 33.82
N LEU A 4 0.97 42.21 33.41
CA LEU A 4 1.11 41.75 32.02
C LEU A 4 0.18 40.54 31.81
N PRO A 5 -0.52 40.45 30.66
CA PRO A 5 -1.26 39.25 30.34
C PRO A 5 -0.27 38.14 29.93
N VAL A 6 -0.32 37.01 30.62
CA VAL A 6 0.33 35.78 30.18
C VAL A 6 -0.48 35.25 29.00
N LEU A 7 0.07 35.37 27.80
CA LEU A 7 -0.50 34.73 26.61
C LEU A 7 -0.24 33.23 26.71
N LEU A 8 -1.27 32.46 27.05
CA LEU A 8 -1.22 31.00 26.98
C LEU A 8 -1.31 30.60 25.49
N ALA A 9 -0.16 30.34 24.86
CA ALA A 9 -0.14 29.78 23.52
C ALA A 9 -0.67 28.34 23.57
N LEU A 10 -1.90 28.13 23.10
CA LEU A 10 -2.43 26.79 22.82
C LEU A 10 -1.56 26.17 21.72
N ALA A 11 -0.69 25.24 22.10
CA ALA A 11 0.00 24.39 21.14
C ALA A 11 -1.06 23.53 20.43
N ALA A 12 -1.37 23.87 19.17
CA ALA A 12 -2.16 22.99 18.32
C ALA A 12 -1.48 21.62 18.28
N PRO A 13 -2.23 20.51 18.42
CA PRO A 13 -1.63 19.19 18.35
C PRO A 13 -0.92 19.07 17.00
N LEU A 14 0.39 18.81 17.03
CA LEU A 14 1.17 18.57 15.82
C LEU A 14 0.45 17.48 15.04
N ALA A 15 -0.01 17.80 13.82
CA ALA A 15 -0.56 16.79 12.93
C ALA A 15 0.50 15.68 12.80
N ALA A 16 0.10 14.42 12.95
CA ALA A 16 1.01 13.30 12.80
C ALA A 16 1.79 13.46 11.48
N GLN A 17 3.09 13.28 11.48
CA GLN A 17 3.91 13.40 10.28
C GLN A 17 3.93 12.06 9.52
N PHE A 18 4.26 12.08 8.24
CA PHE A 18 4.55 10.85 7.51
C PHE A 18 5.86 10.25 8.04
N VAL A 19 5.84 8.94 8.28
CA VAL A 19 6.98 8.15 8.71
C VAL A 19 7.31 7.16 7.59
N PRO A 20 8.57 7.08 7.14
CA PRO A 20 8.96 6.12 6.12
C PRO A 20 8.83 4.69 6.64
N LEU A 21 8.24 3.80 5.83
CA LEU A 21 8.26 2.35 6.05
C LEU A 21 9.47 1.68 5.37
N PHE A 22 10.18 2.43 4.53
CA PHE A 22 11.37 1.96 3.84
C PHE A 22 12.46 3.04 3.92
N ASP A 23 13.66 2.64 4.34
CA ASP A 23 14.80 3.53 4.58
C ASP A 23 15.61 3.86 3.30
N GLY A 24 15.25 3.26 2.17
CA GLY A 24 15.99 3.41 0.91
C GLY A 24 17.23 2.54 0.80
N LYS A 25 17.50 1.64 1.75
CA LYS A 25 18.78 0.91 1.86
C LYS A 25 18.60 -0.56 2.18
N THR A 26 17.66 -0.91 3.05
CA THR A 26 17.51 -2.25 3.60
C THR A 26 16.05 -2.67 3.64
N LEU A 27 15.82 -3.98 3.72
CA LEU A 27 14.50 -4.54 4.01
C LEU A 27 14.25 -4.63 5.52
N ASN A 28 14.88 -3.78 6.34
CA ASN A 28 14.62 -3.78 7.78
C ASN A 28 13.14 -3.51 8.07
N GLY A 29 12.55 -4.38 8.89
CA GLY A 29 11.12 -4.35 9.17
C GLY A 29 10.25 -5.04 8.11
N TRP A 30 10.82 -5.52 7.01
CA TRP A 30 10.11 -6.29 5.98
C TRP A 30 10.48 -7.77 6.05
N ASP A 31 9.48 -8.64 5.95
CA ASP A 31 9.60 -10.10 5.97
C ASP A 31 8.96 -10.67 4.70
N GLY A 32 9.75 -11.35 3.87
CA GLY A 32 9.37 -11.87 2.57
C GLY A 32 10.40 -12.88 2.09
N ASP A 33 10.07 -13.62 1.03
CA ASP A 33 11.00 -14.57 0.43
C ASP A 33 12.25 -13.85 -0.10
N PRO A 34 13.46 -14.12 0.43
CA PRO A 34 14.68 -13.44 0.01
C PRO A 34 15.09 -13.77 -1.43
N GLN A 35 14.50 -14.79 -2.05
CA GLN A 35 14.71 -15.08 -3.47
C GLN A 35 13.95 -14.12 -4.40
N LEU A 36 12.91 -13.46 -3.88
CA LEU A 36 11.98 -12.62 -4.66
C LEU A 36 12.21 -11.12 -4.46
N TRP A 37 12.69 -10.73 -3.27
CA TRP A 37 12.74 -9.32 -2.85
C TRP A 37 14.16 -8.85 -2.62
N SER A 38 14.47 -7.67 -3.15
CA SER A 38 15.78 -7.04 -3.02
C SER A 38 15.66 -5.51 -2.94
N VAL A 39 16.73 -4.84 -2.50
CA VAL A 39 16.85 -3.39 -2.62
C VAL A 39 17.76 -3.06 -3.80
N ARG A 40 17.29 -2.19 -4.71
CA ARG A 40 18.04 -1.71 -5.88
C ARG A 40 17.84 -0.21 -6.03
N ASP A 41 18.93 0.56 -6.11
CA ASP A 41 18.92 2.01 -6.36
C ASP A 41 17.92 2.81 -5.49
N GLY A 42 17.84 2.48 -4.20
CA GLY A 42 16.94 3.17 -3.27
C GLY A 42 15.47 2.75 -3.37
N MET A 43 15.20 1.56 -3.90
CA MET A 43 13.85 1.02 -4.14
C MET A 43 13.76 -0.42 -3.66
N ILE A 44 12.58 -0.82 -3.18
CA ILE A 44 12.26 -2.24 -3.02
C ILE A 44 11.88 -2.76 -4.40
N VAL A 45 12.52 -3.84 -4.84
CA VAL A 45 12.21 -4.53 -6.10
C VAL A 45 11.78 -5.95 -5.81
N GLY A 46 10.57 -6.29 -6.25
CA GLY A 46 10.05 -7.66 -6.27
C GLY A 46 10.14 -8.22 -7.68
N SER A 47 10.64 -9.44 -7.83
CA SER A 47 10.81 -10.10 -9.13
C SER A 47 10.56 -11.60 -9.04
N THR A 48 9.87 -12.15 -10.05
CA THR A 48 9.63 -13.59 -10.21
C THR A 48 10.41 -14.20 -11.37
N GLU A 49 11.35 -13.46 -11.99
CA GLU A 49 12.09 -13.89 -13.20
C GLU A 49 12.74 -15.27 -13.06
N ASN A 50 13.28 -15.56 -11.86
CA ASN A 50 14.03 -16.78 -11.60
C ASN A 50 13.27 -17.77 -10.69
N VAL A 51 12.03 -17.46 -10.30
CA VAL A 51 11.27 -18.24 -9.31
C VAL A 51 9.83 -18.41 -9.78
N LYS A 52 9.44 -19.66 -10.05
CA LYS A 52 8.05 -19.99 -10.36
C LYS A 52 7.23 -20.09 -9.07
N LEU A 53 6.33 -19.12 -8.87
CA LEU A 53 5.43 -19.10 -7.72
C LEU A 53 4.33 -20.19 -7.82
N LYS A 54 4.04 -20.85 -6.69
CA LYS A 54 2.88 -21.76 -6.53
C LYS A 54 1.58 -21.01 -6.17
N GLY A 55 1.71 -19.76 -5.76
CA GLY A 55 0.64 -18.83 -5.40
C GLY A 55 1.25 -17.46 -5.11
N ASN A 56 0.41 -16.44 -4.93
CA ASN A 56 0.88 -15.07 -4.64
C ASN A 56 1.80 -15.06 -3.41
N SER A 57 2.88 -14.30 -3.47
CA SER A 57 3.85 -14.10 -2.39
C SER A 57 3.90 -12.63 -2.01
N PHE A 58 4.18 -12.34 -0.74
CA PHE A 58 4.09 -10.99 -0.21
C PHE A 58 5.35 -10.59 0.58
N LEU A 59 5.71 -9.30 0.53
CA LEU A 59 6.68 -8.69 1.44
C LEU A 59 5.90 -7.95 2.53
N ILE A 60 5.94 -8.47 3.76
CA ILE A 60 5.10 -8.03 4.89
C ILE A 60 5.87 -7.06 5.78
N TYR A 61 5.29 -5.89 6.07
CA TYR A 61 5.92 -4.90 6.95
C TYR A 61 5.51 -5.06 8.42
N SER A 62 6.50 -5.10 9.32
CA SER A 62 6.46 -4.95 10.79
C SER A 62 5.55 -5.91 11.58
N LYS A 63 4.64 -6.64 10.93
CA LYS A 63 3.55 -7.46 11.49
C LYS A 63 2.68 -6.77 12.56
N ARG A 64 3.01 -5.55 13.00
CA ARG A 64 2.17 -4.67 13.81
C ARG A 64 0.93 -4.25 13.00
N PRO A 65 -0.26 -4.23 13.62
CA PRO A 65 -1.46 -3.73 12.96
C PRO A 65 -1.48 -2.19 12.87
N TYR A 66 -2.04 -1.70 11.76
CA TYR A 66 -2.39 -0.31 11.50
C TYR A 66 -3.90 -0.20 11.35
N ALA A 67 -4.52 0.70 12.12
CA ALA A 67 -5.96 0.94 12.09
C ALA A 67 -6.30 2.10 11.15
N ASP A 68 -6.20 3.33 11.63
CA ASP A 68 -6.49 4.53 10.86
C ASP A 68 -5.19 5.19 10.37
N PHE A 69 -5.06 5.38 9.06
CA PHE A 69 -3.83 5.90 8.44
C PHE A 69 -4.08 6.48 7.05
N VAL A 70 -3.09 7.26 6.60
CA VAL A 70 -2.82 7.50 5.19
C VAL A 70 -1.50 6.84 4.84
N LEU A 71 -1.50 5.92 3.88
CA LEU A 71 -0.33 5.25 3.32
C LEU A 71 -0.07 5.80 1.91
N ARG A 72 1.19 6.08 1.59
CA ARG A 72 1.63 6.50 0.26
C ARG A 72 2.77 5.62 -0.21
N ALA A 73 2.78 5.35 -1.51
CA ALA A 73 3.92 4.76 -2.19
C ALA A 73 3.98 5.26 -3.63
N GLU A 74 5.18 5.35 -4.19
CA GLU A 74 5.36 5.37 -5.64
C GLU A 74 5.62 3.95 -6.13
N VAL A 75 4.89 3.53 -7.16
CA VAL A 75 4.95 2.18 -7.72
C VAL A 75 5.26 2.24 -9.20
N LYS A 76 6.19 1.41 -9.65
CA LYS A 76 6.50 1.18 -11.06
C LYS A 76 6.30 -0.30 -11.36
N LEU A 77 5.22 -0.62 -12.06
CA LEU A 77 4.90 -1.97 -12.48
C LEU A 77 5.45 -2.20 -13.89
N ARG A 78 6.30 -3.23 -14.06
CA ARG A 78 6.77 -3.61 -15.40
C ARG A 78 5.66 -4.26 -16.21
N ASN A 79 4.93 -5.20 -15.60
CA ASN A 79 3.91 -6.02 -16.23
C ASN A 79 3.08 -6.80 -15.19
N HIS A 80 2.13 -7.60 -15.67
CA HIS A 80 1.33 -8.53 -14.86
C HIS A 80 0.44 -7.83 -13.81
N ASN A 81 0.50 -8.22 -12.55
CA ASN A 81 -0.37 -7.76 -11.48
C ASN A 81 0.43 -7.71 -10.17
N SER A 82 0.20 -6.66 -9.40
CA SER A 82 0.76 -6.41 -8.08
C SER A 82 -0.32 -5.77 -7.23
N GLY A 83 -0.01 -5.50 -5.96
CA GLY A 83 -0.94 -4.89 -5.03
C GLY A 83 -0.23 -4.38 -3.79
N ILE A 84 -0.88 -3.44 -3.10
CA ILE A 84 -0.52 -3.05 -1.74
C ILE A 84 -1.63 -3.54 -0.82
N GLN A 85 -1.30 -4.50 0.04
CA GLN A 85 -2.19 -4.98 1.10
C GLN A 85 -2.28 -3.96 2.22
N PHE A 86 -3.47 -3.77 2.77
CA PHE A 86 -3.71 -2.86 3.87
C PHE A 86 -4.84 -3.37 4.76
N ARG A 87 -4.71 -3.21 6.09
CA ARG A 87 -5.63 -3.82 7.08
C ARG A 87 -5.82 -5.32 6.86
N SER A 88 -4.79 -5.98 6.34
CA SER A 88 -4.82 -7.40 5.98
C SER A 88 -4.26 -8.27 7.10
N GLU A 89 -4.46 -9.57 6.96
CA GLU A 89 -3.98 -10.60 7.88
C GLU A 89 -2.82 -11.36 7.23
N ALA A 90 -1.70 -11.47 7.96
CA ALA A 90 -0.59 -12.33 7.57
C ALA A 90 -0.95 -13.80 7.86
N LEU A 91 -0.74 -14.66 6.86
CA LEU A 91 -0.81 -16.10 6.97
C LEU A 91 0.62 -16.69 6.89
N PRO A 92 0.82 -17.99 7.16
CA PRO A 92 2.12 -18.64 6.96
C PRO A 92 2.66 -18.49 5.54
N ASP A 93 3.97 -18.68 5.38
CA ASP A 93 4.67 -18.75 4.09
C ASP A 93 4.49 -17.49 3.21
N TRP A 94 4.54 -16.32 3.87
CA TRP A 94 4.40 -15.01 3.23
C TRP A 94 3.12 -14.86 2.41
N VAL A 95 2.04 -15.49 2.86
CA VAL A 95 0.71 -15.34 2.30
C VAL A 95 -0.05 -14.26 3.06
N VAL A 96 -0.91 -13.51 2.38
CA VAL A 96 -1.76 -12.49 3.00
C VAL A 96 -3.22 -12.69 2.58
N LYS A 97 -4.16 -12.27 3.45
CA LYS A 97 -5.60 -12.22 3.19
C LYS A 97 -6.18 -10.87 3.62
N GLY A 98 -7.03 -10.25 2.80
CA GLY A 98 -7.70 -8.98 3.15
C GLY A 98 -7.63 -7.95 2.03
N TYR A 99 -7.84 -6.67 2.37
CA TYR A 99 -7.94 -5.63 1.36
C TYR A 99 -6.63 -5.40 0.61
N GLN A 100 -6.76 -5.23 -0.69
CA GLN A 100 -5.72 -4.91 -1.64
C GLN A 100 -6.07 -3.62 -2.39
N ALA A 101 -5.15 -2.67 -2.44
CA ALA A 101 -5.14 -1.64 -3.47
C ALA A 101 -4.47 -2.25 -4.69
N ASP A 102 -5.28 -2.65 -5.67
CA ASP A 102 -4.87 -3.51 -6.77
C ASP A 102 -4.27 -2.71 -7.93
N MET A 103 -3.41 -3.35 -8.71
CA MET A 103 -2.81 -2.79 -9.93
C MET A 103 -2.37 -3.88 -10.91
N ALA A 104 -2.78 -3.76 -12.16
CA ALA A 104 -2.36 -4.67 -13.23
C ALA A 104 -1.97 -3.93 -14.50
N GLU A 105 -1.24 -4.59 -15.37
CA GLU A 105 -0.94 -4.10 -16.71
C GLU A 105 -2.25 -3.85 -17.47
N GLY A 106 -2.49 -2.60 -17.84
CA GLY A 106 -3.68 -2.16 -18.57
C GLY A 106 -5.01 -2.32 -17.82
N ASN A 107 -4.99 -2.60 -16.51
CA ASN A 107 -6.23 -2.77 -15.72
C ASN A 107 -6.01 -2.61 -14.21
N TRP A 108 -7.10 -2.64 -13.44
CA TRP A 108 -7.19 -2.77 -11.97
C TRP A 108 -6.52 -1.70 -11.11
N TRP A 109 -5.65 -0.84 -11.63
CA TRP A 109 -5.03 0.25 -10.86
C TRP A 109 -6.07 1.03 -10.06
N GLY A 110 -5.80 1.15 -8.75
CA GLY A 110 -6.63 1.94 -7.85
C GLY A 110 -7.95 1.28 -7.47
N SER A 111 -8.14 -0.01 -7.79
CA SER A 111 -9.28 -0.83 -7.36
C SER A 111 -9.08 -1.32 -5.92
N ILE A 112 -10.19 -1.68 -5.27
CA ILE A 112 -10.17 -2.36 -3.97
C ILE A 112 -10.58 -3.82 -4.21
N TYR A 113 -9.71 -4.75 -3.84
CA TYR A 113 -9.91 -6.19 -3.98
C TYR A 113 -9.78 -6.91 -2.63
N ASP A 114 -10.50 -8.02 -2.45
CA ASP A 114 -10.50 -8.84 -1.23
C ASP A 114 -9.65 -10.10 -1.44
N GLU A 115 -8.32 -9.96 -1.28
CA GLU A 115 -7.34 -11.02 -1.50
C GLU A 115 -7.62 -12.23 -0.62
N ARG A 116 -7.79 -13.40 -1.25
CA ARG A 116 -8.20 -14.67 -0.61
C ARG A 116 -9.48 -14.55 0.24
N GLY A 117 -10.28 -13.51 0.00
CA GLY A 117 -11.62 -13.38 0.53
C GLY A 117 -12.66 -13.93 -0.43
N THR A 118 -13.93 -13.71 -0.10
CA THR A 118 -15.07 -14.18 -0.92
C THR A 118 -15.71 -13.05 -1.72
N ARG A 119 -15.28 -11.79 -1.52
CA ARG A 119 -15.93 -10.60 -2.10
C ARG A 119 -15.36 -10.19 -3.45
N GLY A 120 -14.15 -10.66 -3.79
CA GLY A 120 -13.50 -10.34 -5.06
C GLY A 120 -13.22 -8.85 -5.22
N VAL A 121 -13.45 -8.30 -6.42
CA VAL A 121 -13.30 -6.86 -6.68
C VAL A 121 -14.45 -6.12 -6.01
N MET A 122 -14.15 -5.40 -4.93
CA MET A 122 -15.12 -4.64 -4.15
C MET A 122 -15.44 -3.30 -4.80
N VAL A 123 -14.43 -2.66 -5.40
CA VAL A 123 -14.60 -1.40 -6.16
C VAL A 123 -13.66 -1.43 -7.37
N ASN A 124 -14.20 -1.23 -8.57
CA ASN A 124 -13.40 -1.04 -9.77
C ASN A 124 -12.90 0.42 -9.83
N GLY A 125 -11.59 0.60 -9.66
CA GLY A 125 -10.93 1.90 -9.74
C GLY A 125 -10.34 2.23 -11.11
N TRP A 126 -10.41 1.30 -12.06
CA TRP A 126 -9.80 1.43 -13.38
C TRP A 126 -10.70 2.14 -14.39
N LYS A 127 -11.84 1.52 -14.72
CA LYS A 127 -12.68 1.91 -15.86
C LYS A 127 -13.27 3.31 -15.65
N GLY A 128 -13.01 4.21 -16.59
CA GLY A 128 -13.41 5.62 -16.53
C GLY A 128 -12.66 6.46 -15.48
N LYS A 129 -11.60 5.93 -14.87
CA LYS A 129 -10.90 6.53 -13.73
C LYS A 129 -9.39 6.41 -13.87
N ALA A 130 -8.74 5.44 -13.22
CA ALA A 130 -7.28 5.31 -13.22
C ALA A 130 -6.69 5.19 -14.63
N GLU A 131 -7.45 4.64 -15.59
CA GLU A 131 -7.04 4.55 -17.00
C GLU A 131 -6.64 5.90 -17.62
N THR A 132 -7.14 7.01 -17.07
CA THR A 132 -6.88 8.37 -17.56
C THR A 132 -5.61 9.01 -17.00
N VAL A 133 -5.07 8.47 -15.90
CA VAL A 133 -3.96 9.07 -15.16
C VAL A 133 -2.77 8.15 -14.96
N VAL A 134 -2.95 6.82 -15.07
CA VAL A 134 -1.85 5.86 -14.95
C VAL A 134 -0.86 6.06 -16.08
N LYS A 135 0.42 6.01 -15.73
CA LYS A 135 1.56 6.03 -16.65
C LYS A 135 2.11 4.60 -16.75
N PRO A 136 1.76 3.82 -17.79
CA PRO A 136 2.21 2.44 -17.92
C PRO A 136 3.74 2.36 -17.96
N GLY A 137 4.32 1.42 -17.22
CA GLY A 137 5.77 1.23 -17.18
C GLY A 137 6.56 2.37 -16.54
N ASP A 138 5.91 3.33 -15.88
CA ASP A 138 6.54 4.44 -15.16
C ASP A 138 6.00 4.57 -13.72
N TRP A 139 6.57 5.49 -12.94
CA TRP A 139 6.20 5.74 -11.55
C TRP A 139 4.80 6.33 -11.43
N ASN A 140 3.95 5.66 -10.65
CA ASN A 140 2.61 6.13 -10.28
C ASN A 140 2.52 6.26 -8.76
N ARG A 141 1.94 7.35 -8.28
CA ARG A 141 1.67 7.53 -6.85
C ARG A 141 0.37 6.82 -6.49
N VAL A 142 0.44 5.92 -5.51
CA VAL A 142 -0.73 5.29 -4.89
C VAL A 142 -0.86 5.82 -3.47
N GLU A 143 -2.04 6.31 -3.12
CA GLU A 143 -2.37 6.75 -1.76
C GLU A 143 -3.61 6.00 -1.26
N ILE A 144 -3.50 5.41 -0.08
CA ILE A 144 -4.58 4.66 0.56
C ILE A 144 -4.93 5.41 1.85
N THR A 145 -6.19 5.79 2.01
CA THR A 145 -6.70 6.34 3.26
C THR A 145 -7.64 5.33 3.88
N ALA A 146 -7.37 4.96 5.13
CA ALA A 146 -8.22 4.11 5.92
C ALA A 146 -8.54 4.87 7.22
N LYS A 147 -9.82 5.18 7.47
CA LYS A 147 -10.25 5.97 8.63
C LYS A 147 -11.61 5.50 9.12
N GLY A 148 -11.67 4.86 10.28
CA GLY A 148 -12.86 4.11 10.68
C GLY A 148 -13.22 3.08 9.60
N ASP A 149 -14.47 3.06 9.16
CA ASP A 149 -14.95 2.21 8.08
C ASP A 149 -14.69 2.76 6.67
N LEU A 150 -14.21 4.01 6.54
CA LEU A 150 -13.92 4.61 5.24
C LEU A 150 -12.58 4.12 4.71
N ILE A 151 -12.60 3.62 3.47
CA ILE A 151 -11.44 3.24 2.68
C ILE A 151 -11.47 4.04 1.37
N GLN A 152 -10.36 4.70 1.04
CA GLN A 152 -10.17 5.38 -0.24
C GLN A 152 -8.84 4.97 -0.86
N VAL A 153 -8.81 4.84 -2.18
CA VAL A 153 -7.59 4.69 -2.98
C VAL A 153 -7.52 5.82 -3.99
N ARG A 154 -6.36 6.47 -4.08
CA ARG A 154 -6.02 7.45 -5.10
C ARG A 154 -4.85 6.96 -5.94
N VAL A 155 -4.90 7.23 -7.25
CA VAL A 155 -3.80 7.01 -8.18
C VAL A 155 -3.49 8.33 -8.87
N ASN A 156 -2.24 8.80 -8.78
CA ASN A 156 -1.80 10.09 -9.31
C ASN A 156 -2.79 11.23 -8.94
N ASP A 157 -3.12 11.28 -7.65
CA ASP A 157 -4.03 12.25 -7.01
C ASP A 157 -5.53 12.14 -7.37
N LEU A 158 -5.89 11.33 -8.37
CA LEU A 158 -7.30 11.02 -8.70
C LEU A 158 -7.87 10.01 -7.70
N LEU A 159 -9.04 10.28 -7.11
CA LEU A 159 -9.80 9.30 -6.31
C LEU A 159 -10.39 8.23 -7.21
N THR A 160 -9.83 7.02 -7.15
CA THR A 160 -10.20 5.90 -8.01
C THR A 160 -11.22 4.99 -7.36
N ALA A 161 -11.07 4.73 -6.06
CA ALA A 161 -12.01 3.90 -5.30
C ALA A 161 -12.33 4.53 -3.95
N GLU A 162 -13.57 4.36 -3.53
CA GLU A 162 -14.07 4.68 -2.20
C GLU A 162 -15.04 3.59 -1.76
N LEU A 163 -14.93 3.17 -0.52
CA LEU A 163 -15.72 2.11 0.08
C LEU A 163 -15.93 2.42 1.56
N LYS A 164 -17.13 2.13 2.06
CA LYS A 164 -17.36 1.98 3.51
C LYS A 164 -17.49 0.50 3.83
N ASP A 165 -16.57 -0.04 4.62
CA ASP A 165 -16.54 -1.45 5.00
C ASP A 165 -15.89 -1.62 6.37
N SER A 166 -16.60 -2.26 7.29
CA SER A 166 -16.19 -2.43 8.68
C SER A 166 -15.73 -3.85 9.01
N VAL A 167 -15.53 -4.71 8.00
CA VAL A 167 -15.17 -6.13 8.20
C VAL A 167 -13.78 -6.27 8.85
N LYS A 168 -12.81 -5.45 8.43
CA LYS A 168 -11.49 -5.36 9.06
C LYS A 168 -11.11 -3.88 9.23
N LEU A 169 -10.92 -3.46 10.48
CA LEU A 169 -10.59 -2.06 10.82
C LEU A 169 -9.10 -1.84 11.08
N GLU A 170 -8.33 -2.91 11.21
CA GLU A 170 -6.88 -2.86 11.38
C GLU A 170 -6.20 -4.10 10.80
N GLY A 171 -4.90 -4.00 10.56
CA GLY A 171 -4.08 -5.12 10.11
C GLY A 171 -2.75 -4.67 9.51
N ILE A 172 -2.06 -5.60 8.87
CA ILE A 172 -0.72 -5.37 8.31
C ILE A 172 -0.75 -4.60 6.99
N ILE A 173 0.44 -4.15 6.58
CA ILE A 173 0.76 -3.67 5.24
C ILE A 173 1.68 -4.69 4.57
N ALA A 174 1.44 -5.00 3.30
CA ALA A 174 2.32 -5.85 2.51
C ALA A 174 2.33 -5.50 1.02
N LEU A 175 3.37 -5.91 0.30
CA LEU A 175 3.52 -5.72 -1.15
C LEU A 175 3.41 -7.07 -1.85
N GLN A 176 2.68 -7.15 -2.96
CA GLN A 176 2.40 -8.41 -3.64
C GLN A 176 3.35 -8.67 -4.82
N LEU A 177 3.72 -9.94 -5.00
CA LEU A 177 4.06 -10.53 -6.30
C LEU A 177 2.99 -11.56 -6.65
N HIS A 178 2.28 -11.32 -7.75
CA HIS A 178 1.25 -12.23 -8.21
C HIS A 178 1.87 -13.44 -8.90
N SER A 179 1.30 -14.62 -8.66
CA SER A 179 1.69 -15.84 -9.37
C SER A 179 1.29 -15.79 -10.84
N GLY A 180 2.11 -16.33 -11.74
CA GLY A 180 1.85 -16.26 -13.18
C GLY A 180 3.14 -16.13 -14.00
N PRO A 181 3.06 -15.57 -15.22
CA PRO A 181 4.22 -15.14 -15.99
C PRO A 181 5.23 -14.33 -15.16
N PRO A 182 6.53 -14.39 -15.50
CA PRO A 182 7.55 -13.56 -14.88
C PRO A 182 7.18 -12.08 -14.83
N MET A 183 7.32 -11.48 -13.65
CA MET A 183 6.97 -10.09 -13.41
C MET A 183 8.05 -9.36 -12.59
N GLU A 184 8.08 -8.03 -12.72
CA GLU A 184 8.84 -7.16 -11.84
C GLU A 184 7.99 -5.95 -11.42
N VAL A 185 8.12 -5.55 -10.17
CA VAL A 185 7.53 -4.32 -9.63
C VAL A 185 8.54 -3.65 -8.71
N ALA A 186 8.59 -2.32 -8.77
CA ALA A 186 9.43 -1.50 -7.90
C ALA A 186 8.58 -0.54 -7.07
N PHE A 187 8.96 -0.38 -5.81
CA PHE A 187 8.33 0.51 -4.85
C PHE A 187 9.36 1.46 -4.24
N ARG A 188 8.97 2.72 -4.06
CA ARG A 188 9.77 3.71 -3.33
C ARG A 188 8.88 4.72 -2.63
N LYS A 189 9.48 5.52 -1.74
CA LYS A 189 8.77 6.52 -0.92
C LYS A 189 7.53 5.93 -0.24
N ILE A 190 7.71 4.75 0.36
CA ILE A 190 6.66 4.09 1.13
C ILE A 190 6.62 4.76 2.49
N GLU A 191 5.55 5.48 2.78
CA GLU A 191 5.41 6.28 4.00
C GLU A 191 3.99 6.21 4.53
N ILE A 192 3.86 6.20 5.86
CA ILE A 192 2.57 6.13 6.53
C ILE A 192 2.40 7.28 7.51
N ARG A 193 1.18 7.76 7.64
CA ARG A 193 0.77 8.70 8.68
C ARG A 193 -0.45 8.15 9.39
N GLU A 194 -0.26 7.66 10.61
CA GLU A 194 -1.36 7.22 11.48
C GLU A 194 -2.28 8.41 11.80
N LEU A 195 -3.58 8.17 11.77
CA LEU A 195 -4.61 9.16 12.10
C LEU A 195 -5.03 8.94 13.56
N LYS A 196 -5.31 10.04 14.26
CA LYS A 196 -5.85 10.03 15.62
C LYS A 196 -7.37 9.92 15.60
#